data_AF-A0A554QEB6-F1
#
_entry.id   AF-A0A554QEB6-F1
#
_cell.length_a   1.000
_cell.length_b   1.000
_cell.length_c   1.000
_cell.angle_alpha   90.00
_cell.angle_beta   90.00
_cell.angle_gamma   90.00
#
_symmetry.space_group_name_H-M   'P 1'
#
loop_
_entity.id
_entity.type
_entity.pdbx_description
1 polymer ?
#
loop_
_entity_poly.entity_id
_entity_poly.type
_entity_poly.pdbx_seq_one_letter_code
_entity_poly.pdbx_strand_id
1 'polypeptide(L)'
;MHLERALQECASLPPPPPPAPTVWIGDVRIRPEATQTSTYEMNRNLLLRTGARADSVPNLEIETGDVTEAGHASATGRFDDEQLFYLESRGIAREQAQQLVVRGFLADVTSRIDLQPVREHIMNAVDSRLASGQIPTESTSNLS
;
A
#
# COMPACT_ATOMS: atom_id res chain seq x y z
N MET A 1 30.04 37.85 0.34
CA MET A 1 28.82 38.50 -0.18
C MET A 1 28.17 37.81 -1.38
N HIS A 2 28.85 36.93 -2.15
CA HIS A 2 28.22 36.19 -3.26
C HIS A 2 27.85 34.73 -2.93
N LEU A 3 28.52 34.09 -1.97
CA LEU A 3 28.21 32.70 -1.58
C LEU A 3 26.93 32.56 -0.74
N GLU A 4 26.66 33.50 0.17
CA GLU A 4 25.43 33.51 1.00
C GLU A 4 24.16 33.72 0.18
N ARG A 5 24.25 34.43 -0.96
CA ARG A 5 23.10 34.68 -1.84
C ARG A 5 22.64 33.42 -2.57
N ALA A 6 23.57 32.57 -3.00
CA ALA A 6 23.27 31.29 -3.66
C ALA A 6 22.64 30.27 -2.70
N LEU A 7 23.04 30.27 -1.42
CA LEU A 7 22.41 29.42 -0.39
C LEU A 7 21.00 29.91 -0.03
N GLN A 8 20.77 31.23 -0.03
CA GLN A 8 19.45 31.82 0.20
C GLN A 8 18.47 31.51 -0.95
N GLU A 9 18.95 31.39 -2.19
CA GLU A 9 18.14 31.03 -3.36
C GLU A 9 17.76 29.53 -3.40
N CYS A 10 18.58 28.64 -2.83
CA CYS A 10 18.21 27.23 -2.67
C CYS A 10 17.10 27.00 -1.63
N ALA A 11 16.99 27.88 -0.62
CA ALA A 11 15.98 27.79 0.43
C ALA A 11 14.56 28.23 -0.01
N SER A 12 14.40 28.76 -1.23
CA SER A 12 13.12 29.22 -1.77
C SER A 12 12.54 28.30 -2.86
N LEU A 13 13.15 27.14 -3.12
CA LEU A 13 12.56 26.15 -4.01
C LEU A 13 11.27 25.61 -3.39
N PRO A 14 10.16 25.55 -4.17
CA PRO A 14 8.95 24.90 -3.69
C PRO A 14 9.27 23.43 -3.35
N PRO A 15 8.65 22.87 -2.30
CA PRO A 15 8.88 21.47 -1.94
C PRO A 15 8.59 20.58 -3.16
N PRO A 16 9.33 19.47 -3.34
CA PRO A 16 9.10 18.55 -4.45
C PRO A 16 7.64 18.10 -4.44
N PRO A 17 7.03 17.88 -5.63
CA PRO A 17 5.66 17.40 -5.70
C PRO A 17 5.53 16.07 -4.95
N PRO A 18 4.38 15.82 -4.30
CA PRO A 18 4.16 14.56 -3.60
C PRO A 18 4.30 13.38 -4.58
N PRO A 19 4.72 12.20 -4.09
CA PRO A 19 4.82 11.01 -4.92
C PRO A 19 3.49 10.72 -5.61
N ALA A 20 3.55 10.19 -6.83
CA ALA A 20 2.36 9.82 -7.57
C ALA A 20 1.50 8.86 -6.73
N PRO A 21 0.18 9.11 -6.61
CA PRO A 21 -0.68 8.25 -5.82
C PRO A 21 -0.84 6.89 -6.50
N THR A 22 -0.98 5.84 -5.70
CA THR A 22 -1.53 4.58 -6.19
C THR A 22 -3.02 4.78 -6.43
N VAL A 23 -3.50 4.48 -7.63
CA VAL A 23 -4.93 4.60 -7.97
C VAL A 23 -5.47 3.21 -8.27
N TRP A 24 -6.59 2.87 -7.65
CA TRP A 24 -7.35 1.67 -7.94
C TRP A 24 -8.79 2.05 -8.32
N ILE A 25 -9.27 1.46 -9.41
CA ILE A 25 -10.63 1.63 -9.91
C ILE A 25 -11.25 0.23 -9.97
N GLY A 26 -12.30 0.04 -9.18
CA GLY A 26 -13.11 -1.18 -9.19
C GLY A 26 -14.38 -0.94 -9.99
N ASP A 27 -14.79 -1.91 -10.79
CA ASP A 27 -16.06 -1.83 -11.53
C ASP A 27 -16.74 -3.20 -11.52
N VAL A 28 -17.89 -3.27 -10.83
CA VAL A 28 -18.70 -4.47 -10.72
C VAL A 28 -20.08 -4.17 -11.31
N ARG A 29 -20.47 -4.95 -12.31
CA ARG A 29 -21.79 -4.86 -12.93
C ARG A 29 -22.56 -6.16 -12.80
N ILE A 30 -23.71 -6.11 -12.13
CA ILE A 30 -24.66 -7.22 -12.01
C ILE A 30 -25.74 -7.03 -13.05
N ARG A 31 -25.73 -7.90 -14.07
CA ARG A 31 -26.67 -7.88 -15.18
C ARG A 31 -28.08 -8.33 -14.77
N PRO A 32 -29.14 -7.97 -15.52
CA PRO A 32 -30.51 -8.40 -15.21
C PRO A 32 -30.68 -9.91 -15.05
N GLU A 33 -29.93 -10.71 -15.84
CA GLU A 33 -29.99 -12.17 -15.83
C GLU A 33 -29.22 -12.81 -14.66
N ALA A 34 -28.38 -12.03 -13.96
CA ALA A 34 -27.51 -12.48 -12.88
C ALA A 34 -28.25 -12.54 -11.54
N THR A 35 -29.37 -13.26 -11.50
CA THR A 35 -30.18 -13.43 -10.28
C THR A 35 -29.45 -14.23 -9.21
N GLN A 36 -29.76 -13.96 -7.94
CA GLN A 36 -29.16 -14.62 -6.77
C GLN A 36 -27.62 -14.49 -6.74
N THR A 37 -27.07 -13.43 -7.33
CA THR A 37 -25.63 -13.15 -7.29
C THR A 37 -25.21 -12.73 -5.89
N SER A 38 -24.05 -13.22 -5.45
CA SER A 38 -23.32 -12.71 -4.29
C SER A 38 -21.93 -12.24 -4.74
N THR A 39 -21.60 -10.99 -4.46
CA THR A 39 -20.29 -10.41 -4.83
C THR A 39 -19.78 -9.46 -3.75
N TYR A 40 -18.47 -9.48 -3.54
CA TYR A 40 -17.81 -8.60 -2.60
C TYR A 40 -16.43 -8.18 -3.10
N GLU A 41 -16.21 -6.88 -3.21
CA GLU A 41 -14.94 -6.30 -3.64
C GLU A 41 -14.18 -5.71 -2.44
N MET A 42 -12.89 -6.00 -2.32
CA MET A 42 -12.08 -5.45 -1.24
C MET A 42 -10.75 -4.92 -1.75
N ASN A 43 -10.49 -3.64 -1.50
CA ASN A 43 -9.23 -2.98 -1.79
C ASN A 43 -8.53 -2.62 -0.47
N ARG A 44 -7.31 -3.10 -0.28
CA ARG A 44 -6.47 -2.72 0.87
C ARG A 44 -5.17 -2.15 0.38
N ASN A 45 -4.77 -1.01 0.93
CA ASN A 45 -3.54 -0.31 0.58
C ASN A 45 -2.66 -0.19 1.82
N LEU A 46 -1.35 -0.47 1.67
CA LEU A 46 -0.35 -0.21 2.68
C LEU A 46 0.60 0.89 2.18
N LEU A 47 0.57 2.04 2.83
CA LEU A 47 1.42 3.18 2.51
C LEU A 47 2.79 2.99 3.16
N LEU A 48 3.84 2.91 2.34
CA LEU A 48 5.20 2.61 2.79
C LEU A 48 6.02 3.85 3.15
N ARG A 49 5.50 5.06 2.86
CA ARG A 49 6.21 6.34 3.03
C ARG A 49 5.28 7.40 3.61
N THR A 50 5.84 8.37 4.33
CA THR A 50 5.10 9.61 4.63
C THR A 50 4.82 10.38 3.34
N GLY A 51 3.64 11.00 3.27
CA GLY A 51 3.17 11.70 2.06
C GLY A 51 2.69 10.78 0.93
N ALA A 52 2.87 9.45 1.04
CA ALA A 52 2.24 8.52 0.11
C ALA A 52 0.71 8.59 0.22
N ARG A 53 0.04 8.43 -0.92
CA ARG A 53 -1.42 8.48 -1.06
C ARG A 53 -1.89 7.28 -1.88
N ALA A 54 -3.06 6.76 -1.51
CA ALA A 54 -3.78 5.76 -2.27
C ALA A 54 -5.22 6.24 -2.47
N ASP A 55 -5.69 6.24 -3.71
CA ASP A 55 -7.04 6.61 -4.09
C ASP A 55 -7.78 5.38 -4.62
N SER A 56 -8.96 5.11 -4.06
CA SER A 56 -9.80 3.97 -4.44
C SER A 56 -11.15 4.46 -4.93
N VAL A 57 -11.54 4.06 -6.13
CA VAL A 57 -12.82 4.40 -6.76
C VAL A 57 -13.57 3.11 -7.08
N PRO A 58 -14.32 2.53 -6.11
CA PRO A 58 -15.16 1.37 -6.38
C PRO A 58 -16.47 1.82 -7.04
N ASN A 59 -16.87 1.13 -8.11
CA ASN A 59 -18.15 1.30 -8.77
C ASN A 59 -18.94 -0.01 -8.71
N LEU A 60 -20.23 0.10 -8.39
CA LEU A 60 -21.15 -1.03 -8.31
C LEU A 60 -22.46 -0.67 -9.00
N GLU A 61 -22.71 -1.30 -10.14
CA GLU A 61 -23.92 -1.14 -10.94
C GLU A 61 -24.77 -2.41 -10.83
N ILE A 62 -25.98 -2.29 -10.27
CA ILE A 62 -26.90 -3.41 -10.08
C ILE A 62 -28.15 -3.18 -10.92
N GLU A 63 -28.35 -4.04 -11.93
CA GLU A 63 -29.45 -3.94 -12.89
C GLU A 63 -30.63 -4.89 -12.57
N THR A 64 -30.56 -5.61 -11.45
CA THR A 64 -31.60 -6.53 -10.98
C THR A 64 -31.93 -6.34 -9.50
N GLY A 65 -33.20 -6.51 -9.13
CA GLY A 65 -33.62 -6.52 -7.71
C GLY A 65 -33.35 -7.84 -6.99
N ASP A 66 -32.92 -8.87 -7.73
CA ASP A 66 -32.72 -10.22 -7.22
C ASP A 66 -31.23 -10.51 -6.98
N VAL A 67 -30.65 -9.83 -5.99
CA VAL A 67 -29.25 -9.99 -5.56
C VAL A 67 -29.24 -10.44 -4.10
N THR A 68 -28.44 -11.46 -3.79
CA THR A 68 -28.32 -11.98 -2.42
C THR A 68 -27.43 -11.08 -1.57
N GLU A 69 -26.29 -10.66 -2.12
CA GLU A 69 -25.36 -9.74 -1.46
C GLU A 69 -24.50 -9.02 -2.50
N ALA A 70 -24.31 -7.71 -2.35
CA ALA A 70 -23.36 -6.96 -3.14
C ALA A 70 -22.74 -5.85 -2.28
N GLY A 71 -21.41 -5.77 -2.27
CA GLY A 71 -20.72 -4.75 -1.49
C GLY A 71 -19.30 -4.53 -1.92
N HIS A 72 -18.73 -3.44 -1.42
CA HIS A 72 -17.31 -3.16 -1.53
C HIS A 72 -16.76 -2.63 -0.21
N ALA A 73 -15.45 -2.79 0.00
CA ALA A 73 -14.72 -2.14 1.07
C ALA A 73 -13.37 -1.63 0.57
N SER A 74 -12.97 -0.47 1.08
CA SER A 74 -11.64 0.08 0.89
C SER A 74 -11.01 0.43 2.23
N ALA A 75 -9.76 0.04 2.42
CA ALA A 75 -8.98 0.38 3.61
C ALA A 75 -7.57 0.81 3.20
N THR A 76 -7.08 1.88 3.82
CA THR A 76 -5.71 2.37 3.63
C THR A 76 -5.03 2.48 4.98
N GLY A 77 -3.95 1.72 5.16
CA GLY A 77 -3.12 1.71 6.36
C GLY A 77 -1.72 2.25 6.10
N ARG A 78 -1.03 2.60 7.17
CA ARG A 78 0.41 2.88 7.20
C ARG A 78 1.09 1.80 8.03
N PHE A 79 2.42 1.82 8.09
CA PHE A 79 3.11 1.05 9.13
C PHE A 79 2.59 1.47 10.51
N ASP A 80 2.33 0.48 11.35
CA ASP A 80 2.01 0.68 12.76
C ASP A 80 3.32 0.77 13.54
N ASP A 81 3.59 1.94 14.13
CA ASP A 81 4.80 2.18 14.89
C ASP A 81 4.92 1.26 16.11
N GLU A 82 3.80 0.81 16.70
CA GLU A 82 3.81 -0.14 17.82
C GLU A 82 4.25 -1.53 17.33
N GLN A 83 3.78 -1.97 16.16
CA GLN A 83 4.22 -3.22 15.55
C GLN A 83 5.70 -3.18 15.16
N LEU A 84 6.15 -2.08 14.56
CA LEU A 84 7.56 -1.90 14.21
C LEU A 84 8.43 -1.87 15.47
N PHE A 85 8.04 -1.08 16.47
CA PHE A 85 8.74 -1.01 17.76
C PHE A 85 8.81 -2.38 18.44
N TYR A 86 7.73 -3.16 18.40
CA TYR A 86 7.72 -4.52 18.95
C TYR A 86 8.76 -5.41 18.27
N LEU A 87 8.85 -5.40 16.93
CA LEU A 87 9.84 -6.17 16.19
C LEU A 87 11.27 -5.67 16.48
N GLU A 88 11.47 -4.35 16.52
CA GLU A 88 12.75 -3.72 16.86
C GLU A 88 13.22 -4.10 18.27
N SER A 89 12.30 -4.15 19.25
CA SER A 89 12.60 -4.59 20.63
C SER A 89 13.09 -6.04 20.73
N ARG A 90 12.81 -6.86 19.70
CA ARG A 90 13.31 -8.24 19.57
C ARG A 90 14.66 -8.32 18.85
N GLY A 91 15.29 -7.18 18.56
CA GLY A 91 16.58 -7.09 17.89
C GLY A 91 16.49 -7.17 16.35
N ILE A 92 15.29 -7.03 15.78
CA ILE A 92 15.10 -7.00 14.32
C ILE A 92 15.36 -5.58 13.84
N ALA A 93 16.27 -5.41 12.88
CA ALA A 93 16.53 -4.08 12.30
C ALA A 93 15.26 -3.50 11.67
N ARG A 94 15.04 -2.18 11.76
CA ARG A 94 13.84 -1.48 11.26
C ARG A 94 13.48 -1.84 9.82
N GLU A 95 14.48 -1.88 8.94
CA GLU A 95 14.30 -2.26 7.54
C GLU A 95 13.74 -3.67 7.40
N GLN A 96 14.28 -4.63 8.17
CA GLN A 96 13.79 -6.01 8.20
C GLN A 96 12.40 -6.10 8.82
N ALA A 97 12.09 -5.29 9.85
CA ALA A 97 10.76 -5.21 10.44
C ALA A 97 9.72 -4.71 9.42
N GLN A 98 10.04 -3.67 8.65
CA GLN A 98 9.18 -3.18 7.57
C GLN A 98 8.95 -4.26 6.49
N GLN A 99 10.00 -4.98 6.09
CA GLN A 99 9.87 -6.10 5.15
C GLN A 99 8.93 -7.18 5.67
N LEU A 100 9.04 -7.55 6.96
CA LEU A 100 8.15 -8.53 7.59
C LEU A 100 6.69 -8.07 7.59
N VAL A 101 6.42 -6.79 7.89
CA VAL A 101 5.06 -6.24 7.84
C VAL A 101 4.49 -6.25 6.42
N VAL A 102 5.26 -5.83 5.42
CA VAL A 102 4.83 -5.90 4.01
C VAL A 102 4.56 -7.34 3.58
N ARG A 103 5.43 -8.27 4.00
CA ARG A 103 5.25 -9.70 3.71
C ARG A 103 3.97 -10.24 4.34
N GLY A 104 3.69 -9.90 5.59
CA GLY A 104 2.45 -10.27 6.28
C GLY A 104 1.21 -9.69 5.61
N PHE A 105 1.28 -8.43 5.16
CA PHE A 105 0.20 -7.78 4.42
C PHE A 105 -0.12 -8.51 3.11
N LEU A 106 0.89 -8.92 2.34
CA LEU A 106 0.72 -9.64 1.07
C LEU A 106 0.42 -11.14 1.27
N ALA A 107 0.75 -11.71 2.42
CA ALA A 107 0.43 -13.10 2.75
C ALA A 107 -1.08 -13.36 2.74
N ASP A 108 -1.91 -12.39 3.15
CA ASP A 108 -3.37 -12.55 3.17
C ASP A 108 -3.94 -12.81 1.75
N VAL A 109 -3.45 -12.10 0.74
CA VAL A 109 -3.90 -12.31 -0.66
C VAL A 109 -3.20 -13.50 -1.31
N THR A 110 -1.90 -13.67 -1.11
CA THR A 110 -1.13 -14.75 -1.76
C THR A 110 -1.46 -16.13 -1.19
N SER A 111 -1.93 -16.21 0.07
CA SER A 111 -2.34 -17.48 0.68
C SER A 111 -3.53 -18.14 -0.02
N ARG A 112 -4.36 -17.35 -0.73
CA ARG A 112 -5.51 -17.80 -1.53
C ARG A 112 -5.11 -18.47 -2.85
N ILE A 113 -3.84 -18.39 -3.23
CA ILE A 113 -3.32 -19.00 -4.47
C ILE A 113 -2.92 -20.43 -4.17
N ASP A 114 -3.75 -21.40 -4.51
CA ASP A 114 -3.52 -22.83 -4.21
C ASP A 114 -2.23 -23.38 -4.82
N LEU A 115 -1.83 -22.88 -5.99
CA LEU A 115 -0.64 -23.34 -6.69
C LEU A 115 0.63 -22.80 -6.03
N GLN A 116 1.27 -23.65 -5.21
CA GLN A 116 2.48 -23.31 -4.45
C GLN A 116 3.60 -22.69 -5.31
N PRO A 117 3.95 -23.21 -6.51
CA PRO A 117 4.97 -22.58 -7.34
C PRO A 117 4.67 -21.12 -7.72
N VAL A 118 3.40 -20.77 -7.93
CA VAL A 118 2.99 -19.40 -8.24
C VAL A 118 3.09 -18.51 -7.02
N ARG A 119 2.66 -19.02 -5.86
CA ARG A 119 2.78 -18.31 -4.58
C ARG A 119 4.23 -17.99 -4.26
N GLU A 120 5.12 -18.96 -4.39
CA GLU A 120 6.56 -18.79 -4.18
C GLU A 120 7.16 -17.80 -5.17
N HIS A 121 6.80 -17.90 -6.45
CA HIS A 121 7.26 -16.96 -7.47
C HIS A 121 6.89 -15.50 -7.14
N ILE A 122 5.65 -15.26 -6.73
CA ILE A 122 5.17 -13.93 -6.34
C ILE A 122 5.93 -13.42 -5.11
N MET A 123 6.07 -14.26 -4.07
CA MET A 123 6.75 -13.84 -2.84
C MET A 123 8.24 -13.56 -3.08
N ASN A 124 8.91 -14.35 -3.93
CA ASN A 124 10.30 -14.09 -4.31
C ASN A 124 10.44 -12.78 -5.09
N ALA A 125 9.48 -12.45 -5.96
CA ALA A 125 9.47 -11.18 -6.68
C ALA A 125 9.26 -9.99 -5.73
N VAL A 126 8.39 -10.15 -4.73
CA VAL A 126 8.19 -9.17 -3.65
C VAL A 126 9.49 -8.97 -2.88
N ASP A 127 10.10 -10.05 -2.38
CA ASP A 127 11.34 -10.00 -1.60
C ASP A 127 12.47 -9.31 -2.39
N SER A 128 12.60 -9.64 -3.68
CA SER A 128 13.56 -8.99 -4.57
C SER A 128 13.33 -7.48 -4.70
N ARG A 129 12.06 -7.06 -4.77
CA ARG A 129 11.71 -5.63 -4.88
C ARG A 129 11.94 -4.88 -3.57
N LEU A 130 11.67 -5.52 -2.43
CA LEU A 130 11.95 -4.94 -1.11
C LEU A 130 13.46 -4.83 -0.87
N ALA A 131 14.25 -5.85 -1.24
CA ALA A 131 15.70 -5.85 -1.14
C ALA A 131 16.39 -4.79 -2.03
N SER A 132 15.74 -4.37 -3.12
CA SER A 132 16.27 -3.31 -3.99
C SER A 132 16.19 -1.89 -3.39
N GLY A 133 15.84 -1.74 -2.10
CA GLY A 133 15.83 -0.45 -1.40
C GLY A 133 14.66 0.46 -1.79
N GLN A 134 13.57 -0.09 -2.32
CA GLN A 134 12.39 0.70 -2.71
C GLN A 134 11.49 1.08 -1.53
N ILE A 135 11.75 0.56 -0.32
CA ILE A 135 11.19 1.08 0.93
C ILE A 135 12.13 2.20 1.40
N PRO A 136 11.69 3.46 1.48
CA PRO A 136 12.56 4.51 1.97
C PRO A 136 12.69 4.38 3.49
N THR A 137 13.90 4.52 3.96
CA THR A 137 14.17 4.83 5.35
C THR A 137 13.91 6.31 5.56
N GLU A 138 12.97 6.67 6.43
CA GLU A 138 12.92 8.04 6.93
C GLU A 138 14.21 8.31 7.71
N SER A 139 15.02 9.26 7.23
CA SER A 139 16.13 9.81 8.00
C SER A 139 15.55 10.61 9.15
N THR A 140 15.75 10.13 10.38
CA THR A 140 15.57 10.91 11.61
C THR A 140 16.57 12.06 11.64
N SER A 141 16.24 13.17 10.96
CA SER A 141 16.91 14.45 11.13
C SER A 141 15.87 15.47 11.54
N ASN A 142 15.63 15.58 12.85
CA ASN A 142 15.30 16.82 13.56
C ASN A 142 14.94 16.49 15.02
N LEU A 143 15.96 16.52 15.88
CA LEU A 143 15.86 16.88 17.30
C LEU A 143 17.24 17.42 17.70
N SER A 144 17.44 18.71 17.47
CA SER A 144 18.48 19.56 18.06
C SER A 144 17.87 20.91 18.36
#